data_AF-A0A6N9EQX8-F1
#
_entry.id   AF-A0A6N9EQX8-F1
#
_cell.length_a   1.000
_cell.length_b   1.000
_cell.length_c   1.000
_cell.angle_alpha   90.00
_cell.angle_beta   90.00
_cell.angle_gamma   90.00
#
_symmetry.space_group_name_H-M   'P 1'
#
loop_
_entity.id
_entity.type
_entity.pdbx_description
1 polymer ?
#
loop_
_entity_poly.entity_id
_entity_poly.type
_entity_poly.pdbx_seq_one_letter_code
_entity_poly.pdbx_strand_id
1 'polypeptide(L)'
;MSFAHWLRSNSERYLAIDAQRRVGARYGARAPQKARGAREIFWRHVFTPVYRLLPWGIRRRVIAILPGSHRRDWPIRSGRPRGPAV
;
A
#
# COMPACT_ATOMS: atom_id res chain seq x y z
N MET A 1 -5.25 -8.23 -17.05
CA MET A 1 -4.66 -7.51 -15.88
C MET A 1 -4.04 -6.21 -16.39
N SER A 2 -4.61 -5.04 -16.08
CA SER A 2 -4.08 -3.75 -16.56
C SER A 2 -2.74 -3.40 -15.89
N PHE A 3 -1.86 -2.70 -16.60
CA PHE A 3 -0.62 -2.12 -16.07
C PHE A 3 -0.84 -1.35 -14.77
N ALA A 4 -1.96 -0.62 -14.65
CA ALA A 4 -2.32 0.11 -13.45
C ALA A 4 -2.53 -0.82 -12.23
N HIS A 5 -3.15 -2.00 -12.45
CA HIS A 5 -3.32 -3.00 -11.38
C HIS A 5 -1.98 -3.64 -11.01
N TRP A 6 -1.12 -3.94 -11.99
CA TRP A 6 0.22 -4.43 -11.72
C TRP A 6 1.05 -3.41 -10.91
N LEU A 7 1.02 -2.12 -11.30
CA LEU A 7 1.71 -1.04 -10.62
C LEU A 7 1.17 -0.86 -9.19
N ARG A 8 -0.16 -0.90 -9.02
CA ARG A 8 -0.85 -0.86 -7.72
C ARG A 8 -0.33 -1.95 -6.78
N SER A 9 -0.43 -3.21 -7.18
CA SER A 9 -0.10 -4.35 -6.32
C SER A 9 1.38 -4.36 -5.91
N ASN A 10 2.28 -3.96 -6.81
CA ASN A 10 3.69 -3.81 -6.45
C ASN A 10 3.90 -2.64 -5.48
N SER A 11 3.31 -1.47 -5.77
CA SER A 11 3.44 -0.28 -4.91
C SER A 11 2.95 -0.55 -3.49
N GLU A 12 1.78 -1.17 -3.34
CA GLU A 12 1.21 -1.53 -2.04
C GLU A 12 2.15 -2.44 -1.24
N ARG A 13 2.66 -3.50 -1.88
CA ARG A 13 3.58 -4.45 -1.26
C ARG A 13 4.83 -3.75 -0.72
N TYR A 14 5.49 -2.92 -1.52
CA TYR A 14 6.76 -2.29 -1.12
C TYR A 14 6.59 -1.15 -0.14
N LEU A 15 5.51 -0.37 -0.24
CA LEU A 15 5.17 0.65 0.74
C LEU A 15 4.83 0.02 2.09
N ALA A 16 4.12 -1.11 2.11
CA ALA A 16 3.84 -1.86 3.33
C ALA A 16 5.11 -2.41 3.99
N ILE A 17 6.00 -3.03 3.22
CA ILE A 17 7.29 -3.54 3.73
C ILE A 17 8.13 -2.40 4.32
N ASP A 18 8.18 -1.24 3.65
CA ASP A 18 8.94 -0.08 4.13
C ASP A 18 8.33 0.52 5.41
N ALA A 19 7.00 0.57 5.50
CA ALA A 19 6.29 0.97 6.72
C ALA A 19 6.57 0.01 7.89
N GLN A 20 6.45 -1.30 7.65
CA GLN A 20 6.78 -2.34 8.63
C GLN A 20 8.24 -2.24 9.08
N ARG A 21 9.18 -1.97 8.17
CA ARG A 21 10.59 -1.77 8.50
C ARG A 21 10.80 -0.57 9.43
N ARG A 22 10.13 0.54 9.17
CA ARG A 22 10.22 1.75 10.01
C ARG A 22 9.62 1.55 11.39
N VAL A 23 8.44 0.94 11.46
CA VAL A 23 7.80 0.60 12.74
C VAL A 23 8.66 -0.40 13.51
N GLY A 24 9.14 -1.45 12.85
CA GLY A 24 10.02 -2.43 13.48
C GLY A 24 11.33 -1.82 13.98
N ALA A 25 11.95 -0.94 13.21
CA ALA A 25 13.14 -0.21 13.65
C ALA A 25 12.88 0.68 14.89
N ARG A 26 11.67 1.27 15.00
CA ARG A 26 11.28 2.12 16.13
C ARG A 26 10.94 1.32 17.39
N TYR A 27 10.36 0.13 17.24
CA TYR A 27 9.85 -0.69 18.35
C TYR A 27 10.66 -1.98 18.59
N GLY A 28 11.86 -2.10 18.01
CA GLY A 28 12.74 -3.26 18.19
C GLY A 28 12.26 -4.57 17.56
N ALA A 29 11.33 -4.52 16.61
CA ALA A 29 10.83 -5.71 15.93
C ALA A 29 11.78 -6.17 14.81
N ARG A 30 11.79 -7.48 14.54
CA ARG A 30 12.65 -8.09 13.53
C ARG A 30 12.40 -7.45 12.16
N ALA A 31 13.48 -7.00 11.50
CA ALA A 31 13.37 -6.34 10.21
C ALA A 31 12.75 -7.28 9.16
N PRO A 32 11.83 -6.77 8.30
CA PRO A 32 11.29 -7.55 7.20
C PRO A 32 12.40 -8.02 6.24
N GLN A 33 12.14 -9.15 5.58
CA GLN A 33 13.09 -9.93 4.77
C GLN A 33 13.97 -9.04 3.84
N LYS A 34 15.25 -9.41 3.68
CA LYS A 34 16.18 -8.73 2.76
C LYS A 34 15.64 -8.84 1.33
N ALA A 35 15.71 -7.74 0.58
CA ALA A 35 15.32 -7.71 -0.82
C ALA A 35 16.22 -8.67 -1.63
N ARG A 36 15.61 -9.54 -2.43
CA ARG A 36 16.25 -10.51 -3.32
C ARG A 36 15.92 -10.12 -4.77
N GLY A 37 16.94 -9.67 -5.49
CA GLY A 37 16.88 -9.41 -6.93
C GLY A 37 16.69 -7.94 -7.33
N ALA A 38 17.04 -7.64 -8.59
CA ALA A 38 17.07 -6.29 -9.14
C ALA A 38 15.71 -5.56 -9.08
N ARG A 39 14.61 -6.28 -9.33
CA ARG A 39 13.25 -5.72 -9.22
C ARG A 39 12.97 -5.24 -7.80
N GLU A 40 13.28 -6.07 -6.80
CA GLU A 40 13.01 -5.78 -5.40
C GLU A 40 13.87 -4.61 -4.89
N ILE A 41 15.10 -4.50 -5.39
CA ILE A 41 16.00 -3.37 -5.14
C ILE A 41 15.43 -2.08 -5.73
N PHE A 42 15.02 -2.08 -7.01
CA PHE A 42 14.41 -0.91 -7.66
C PHE A 42 13.21 -0.38 -6.88
N TRP A 43 12.28 -1.26 -6.51
CA TRP A 43 11.10 -0.83 -5.77
C TRP A 43 11.44 -0.28 -4.38
N ARG A 44 12.35 -0.94 -3.66
CA ARG A 44 12.71 -0.55 -2.29
C ARG A 44 13.58 0.72 -2.22
N HIS A 45 14.51 0.89 -3.16
CA HIS A 45 15.53 1.96 -3.11
C HIS A 45 15.25 3.12 -4.07
N VAL A 46 14.43 2.94 -5.11
CA VAL A 46 14.11 4.00 -6.08
C VAL A 46 12.66 4.41 -5.93
N PHE A 47 11.71 3.47 -6.12
CA PHE A 47 10.29 3.82 -6.13
C PHE A 47 9.79 4.36 -4.79
N THR A 48 10.07 3.66 -3.69
CA THR A 48 9.60 4.05 -2.35
C THR A 48 10.04 5.45 -1.92
N PRO A 49 11.33 5.84 -2.01
CA PRO A 49 11.74 7.20 -1.67
C PRO A 49 11.17 8.25 -2.62
N VAL A 50 11.14 7.98 -3.93
CA VAL A 50 10.52 8.88 -4.91
C VAL A 50 9.03 9.10 -4.59
N TYR A 51 8.30 8.04 -4.26
CA TYR A 51 6.89 8.10 -3.87
C TYR A 51 6.69 8.88 -2.56
N ARG A 52 7.63 8.85 -1.62
CA ARG A 52 7.58 9.67 -0.39
C ARG A 52 7.86 11.14 -0.64
N LEU A 53 8.77 11.44 -1.56
CA LEU A 53 9.12 12.82 -1.95
C LEU A 53 8.07 13.46 -2.85
N LEU A 54 7.16 12.67 -3.42
CA LEU A 54 6.09 13.15 -4.28
C LEU A 54 5.22 14.20 -3.55
N PRO A 55 5.08 15.42 -4.10
CA PRO A 55 4.16 16.42 -3.59
C PRO A 55 2.73 15.88 -3.49
N TRP A 56 1.98 16.35 -2.49
CA TRP A 56 0.63 15.85 -2.19
C TRP A 56 -0.31 15.88 -3.40
N GLY A 57 -0.22 16.89 -4.26
CA GLY A 57 -1.03 16.99 -5.48
C GLY A 57 -0.80 15.84 -6.46
N ILE A 58 0.46 15.45 -6.69
CA ILE A 58 0.81 14.32 -7.56
C ILE A 58 0.39 13.01 -6.90
N ARG A 59 0.65 12.87 -5.61
CA ARG A 59 0.24 11.69 -4.84
C ARG A 59 -1.27 11.47 -4.90
N ARG A 60 -2.07 12.54 -4.79
CA ARG A 60 -3.53 12.49 -4.90
C ARG A 60 -3.99 12.06 -6.29
N ARG A 61 -3.37 12.57 -7.36
CA ARG A 61 -3.66 12.12 -8.74
C ARG A 61 -3.32 10.64 -8.92
N VAL A 62 -2.15 10.22 -8.45
CA VAL A 62 -1.72 8.82 -8.51
C VAL A 62 -2.70 7.91 -7.76
N ILE A 63 -3.10 8.28 -6.53
CA ILE A 63 -4.13 7.55 -5.76
C ILE A 63 -5.45 7.50 -6.52
N ALA A 64 -5.89 8.61 -7.12
CA ALA A 64 -7.17 8.68 -7.83
C ALA A 64 -7.18 7.84 -9.11
N ILE A 65 -6.05 7.72 -9.81
CA ILE A 65 -5.93 6.95 -11.05
C ILE A 65 -5.78 5.45 -10.77
N LEU A 66 -5.07 5.08 -9.70
CA LEU A 66 -4.78 3.70 -9.37
C LEU A 66 -6.04 2.98 -8.84
N PRO A 67 -6.41 1.81 -9.38
CA PRO A 67 -7.55 1.04 -8.89
C PRO A 67 -7.30 0.61 -7.44
N GLY A 68 -8.11 1.08 -6.49
CA GLY A 68 -7.94 0.80 -5.07
C GLY A 68 -9.27 0.61 -4.35
N SER A 69 -9.22 0.35 -3.04
CA SER A 69 -10.42 0.19 -2.20
C SER A 69 -11.42 1.34 -2.32
N HIS A 70 -10.95 2.55 -2.63
CA HIS A 70 -11.76 3.74 -2.85
C HIS A 70 -12.60 3.70 -4.13
N ARG A 71 -12.30 2.81 -5.09
CA ARG A 71 -13.10 2.55 -6.30
C ARG A 71 -13.85 1.22 -6.21
N ARG A 72 -13.73 0.48 -5.10
CA ARG A 72 -14.53 -0.72 -4.91
C ARG A 72 -15.90 -0.28 -4.45
N ASP A 73 -16.93 -0.72 -5.17
CA ASP A 73 -18.28 -0.73 -4.66
C ASP A 73 -18.32 -1.75 -3.53
N TRP A 74 -18.14 -1.24 -2.31
CA TRP A 74 -18.39 -2.04 -1.13
C TRP A 74 -19.88 -2.30 -1.09
N PRO A 75 -20.33 -3.56 -1.01
CA PRO A 75 -21.73 -3.82 -0.81
C PRO A 75 -22.12 -3.12 0.49
N ILE A 76 -22.99 -2.10 0.38
CA ILE A 76 -23.61 -1.48 1.54
C ILE A 76 -24.23 -2.66 2.29
N ARG A 77 -23.77 -2.93 3.51
CA ARG A 77 -24.40 -3.94 4.37
C ARG A 77 -25.81 -3.43 4.64
N SER A 78 -26.76 -3.77 3.79
CA SER A 78 -28.20 -3.65 4.00
C SER A 78 -28.68 -4.69 5.03
N GLY A 79 -27.90 -4.88 6.08
CA GLY A 79 -28.20 -5.74 7.21
C GLY A 79 -28.46 -4.84 8.40
N ARG A 80 -29.74 -4.55 8.65
CA ARG A 80 -30.24 -3.98 9.91
C ARG A 80 -29.51 -4.70 11.07
N PRO A 81 -28.94 -3.99 12.05
CA PRO A 81 -28.32 -4.64 13.21
C PRO A 81 -29.37 -5.57 13.83
N ARG A 82 -29.11 -6.90 13.81
CA ARG A 82 -29.97 -7.88 14.46
C ARG A 82 -29.69 -7.81 15.95
N GLY A 83 -30.46 -6.96 16.63
CA GLY A 83 -30.61 -6.96 18.08
C GLY A 83 -29.35 -6.64 18.87
N PRO A 84 -29.49 -6.42 20.19
CA PRO A 84 -28.34 -6.28 21.07
C PRO A 84 -27.54 -7.60 21.07
N ALA A 85 -26.21 -7.47 21.02
CA ALA A 85 -25.33 -8.56 21.39
C ALA A 85 -25.52 -8.78 22.90
N VAL A 86 -26.34 -9.76 23.25
CA VAL A 86 -26.50 -10.26 24.62
C VAL A 86 -25.53 -11.40 24.82
#